data_AF-A0AAD7TGI9-F1
#
_entry.id   AF-A0AAD7TGI9-F1
#
_cell.length_a   1.000
_cell.length_b   1.000
_cell.length_c   1.000
_cell.angle_alpha   90.00
_cell.angle_beta   90.00
_cell.angle_gamma   90.00
#
_symmetry.space_group_name_H-M   'P 1'
#
loop_
_entity.id
_entity.type
_entity.pdbx_description
1 polymer ?
#
loop_
_entity_poly.entity_id
_entity_poly.type
_entity_poly.pdbx_seq_one_letter_code
_entity_poly.pdbx_strand_id
1 'polypeptide(L)'
;MYPGGYDGFEHYMILKEEVCYDHRSPPDYRKVYSEGRRMIRDYPAERLERGVQLKDAPMLFEYSLRVLSLCEVPITARSSHIVAGYLADVAGLSTQSSLERNGGAPPRVKNNGPQLQLRALAGYAYFHLWAFWFITHGGSLHALKKSNVIHNAVYAANLCVERGFIPPIVLRIASWMATTEARYGVDMRKSEGFKRFGSLWKAHEDYLMRLQERETARLAKVAKAPNQYRCANEGCDIQAINKNALKRCAGDCPEETKPYYCSSYCQRLHWVIHRESCKKDLSAVFDGMVDDDGDPDWADVDDFYLPPDRYHVSDKGWPLFAEREGPEIFIDIPNVSLYRKGEVIRVRTRTLSPDCLKAYKMLWVVAYTNAARVIVDGTCVARKRLEIPYDLNHAHALRALLPEREQLKALRPELGLYYFVHVAGAHEASAP
;
A
#
# COMPACT_ATOMS: atom_id res chain seq x y z
N MET A 1 -5.73 4.23 22.07
CA MET A 1 -7.01 3.53 21.86
C MET A 1 -7.05 3.18 20.38
N TYR A 2 -7.11 1.90 20.00
CA TYR A 2 -7.08 1.50 18.59
C TYR A 2 -8.26 2.14 17.85
N PRO A 3 -8.04 2.69 16.64
CA PRO A 3 -9.13 3.12 15.78
C PRO A 3 -9.92 1.86 15.37
N GLY A 4 -10.92 1.50 16.18
CA GLY A 4 -11.75 0.33 15.93
C GLY A 4 -12.32 -0.27 17.22
N GLY A 5 -11.51 -0.26 18.29
CA GLY A 5 -11.87 -0.83 19.59
C GLY A 5 -11.65 -2.33 19.73
N TYR A 6 -11.14 -3.01 18.69
CA TYR A 6 -10.96 -4.46 18.63
C TYR A 6 -9.62 -4.82 17.99
N ASP A 7 -8.97 -5.87 18.50
CA ASP A 7 -7.75 -6.42 17.91
C ASP A 7 -8.04 -6.97 16.50
N GLY A 8 -7.13 -6.74 15.54
CA GLY A 8 -7.27 -7.21 14.16
C GLY A 8 -8.30 -6.46 13.31
N PHE A 9 -8.92 -5.39 13.82
CA PHE A 9 -9.96 -4.66 13.10
C PHE A 9 -9.47 -4.01 11.80
N GLU A 10 -8.27 -3.43 11.82
CA GLU A 10 -7.67 -2.79 10.66
C GLU A 10 -7.38 -3.82 9.56
N HIS A 11 -6.87 -5.00 9.93
CA HIS A 11 -6.70 -6.13 9.00
C HIS A 11 -8.02 -6.62 8.43
N TYR A 12 -9.08 -6.65 9.24
CA TYR A 12 -10.42 -7.00 8.78
C TYR A 12 -10.93 -6.00 7.73
N MET A 13 -10.71 -4.70 7.94
CA MET A 13 -11.08 -3.67 6.97
C MET A 13 -10.29 -3.77 5.67
N ILE A 14 -8.97 -3.95 5.74
CA ILE A 14 -8.11 -4.17 4.57
C ILE A 14 -8.57 -5.42 3.81
N LEU A 15 -8.85 -6.51 4.52
CA LEU A 15 -9.33 -7.73 3.89
C LEU A 15 -10.66 -7.51 3.17
N LYS A 16 -11.62 -6.80 3.80
CA LYS A 16 -12.88 -6.44 3.13
C LYS A 16 -12.65 -5.61 1.87
N GLU A 17 -11.77 -4.63 1.92
CA GLU A 17 -11.39 -3.83 0.75
C GLU A 17 -10.87 -4.72 -0.37
N GLU A 18 -9.97 -5.64 -0.03
CA GLU A 18 -9.30 -6.54 -0.97
C GLU A 18 -10.23 -7.56 -1.63
N VAL A 19 -11.30 -8.00 -0.96
CA VAL A 19 -12.15 -9.11 -1.45
C VAL A 19 -13.60 -8.74 -1.75
N CYS A 20 -14.13 -7.65 -1.19
CA CYS A 20 -15.56 -7.32 -1.29
C CYS A 20 -15.92 -6.35 -2.42
N TYR A 21 -14.94 -5.63 -2.98
CA TYR A 21 -15.15 -4.51 -3.89
C TYR A 21 -14.36 -4.69 -5.18
N ASP A 22 -14.94 -4.24 -6.29
CA ASP A 22 -14.27 -4.26 -7.58
C ASP A 22 -13.29 -3.07 -7.67
N HIS A 23 -12.06 -3.29 -8.16
CA HIS A 23 -11.06 -2.23 -8.26
C HIS A 23 -11.50 -1.05 -9.15
N ARG A 24 -12.46 -1.28 -10.06
CA ARG A 24 -13.02 -0.24 -10.95
C ARG A 24 -14.02 0.65 -10.23
N SER A 25 -14.53 0.22 -9.08
CA SER A 25 -15.54 0.92 -8.28
C SER A 25 -15.14 0.88 -6.81
N PRO A 26 -14.07 1.61 -6.43
CA PRO A 26 -13.59 1.63 -5.05
C PRO A 26 -14.68 2.14 -4.12
N PRO A 27 -14.79 1.57 -2.91
CA PRO A 27 -15.84 1.97 -1.98
C PRO A 27 -15.56 3.31 -1.31
N ASP A 28 -16.60 3.90 -0.72
CA ASP A 28 -16.41 4.94 0.29
C ASP A 28 -15.84 4.32 1.57
N TYR A 29 -14.54 4.52 1.79
CA TYR A 29 -13.81 3.97 2.94
C TYR A 29 -14.42 4.33 4.29
N ARG A 30 -14.97 5.53 4.44
CA ARG A 30 -15.61 5.94 5.70
C ARG A 30 -16.86 5.11 5.97
N LYS A 31 -17.62 4.83 4.91
CA LYS A 31 -18.76 3.93 4.96
C LYS A 31 -18.31 2.51 5.28
N VAL A 32 -17.32 1.95 4.58
CA VAL A 32 -16.79 0.60 4.85
C VAL A 32 -16.38 0.45 6.31
N TYR A 33 -15.65 1.43 6.82
CA TYR A 33 -15.16 1.44 8.19
C TYR A 33 -16.30 1.50 9.22
N SER A 34 -17.28 2.38 9.00
CA SER A 34 -18.46 2.50 9.87
C SER A 34 -19.32 1.23 9.84
N GLU A 35 -19.50 0.63 8.66
CA GLU A 35 -20.19 -0.64 8.49
C GLU A 35 -19.41 -1.80 9.14
N GLY A 36 -18.09 -1.81 9.07
CA GLY A 36 -17.23 -2.77 9.76
C GLY A 36 -17.42 -2.77 11.26
N ARG A 37 -17.41 -1.58 11.88
CA ARG A 37 -17.67 -1.43 13.33
C ARG A 37 -19.08 -1.90 13.71
N ARG A 38 -20.08 -1.56 12.88
CA ARG A 38 -21.45 -2.03 13.06
C ARG A 38 -21.53 -3.57 12.95
N MET A 39 -20.90 -4.17 11.96
CA MET A 39 -20.89 -5.62 11.76
C MET A 39 -20.29 -6.37 12.95
N ILE A 40 -19.20 -5.85 13.52
CA ILE A 40 -18.61 -6.44 14.73
C ILE A 40 -19.59 -6.45 15.90
N ARG A 41 -20.17 -5.29 16.20
CA ARG A 41 -21.13 -5.15 17.29
C ARG A 41 -22.39 -5.99 17.08
N ASP A 42 -22.94 -6.01 15.87
CA ASP A 42 -24.22 -6.66 15.58
C ASP A 42 -24.08 -8.19 15.39
N TYR A 43 -22.87 -8.67 15.11
CA TYR A 43 -22.54 -10.09 14.91
C TYR A 43 -21.32 -10.48 15.77
N PRO A 44 -21.51 -10.70 17.08
CA PRO A 44 -20.44 -11.21 17.94
C PRO A 44 -20.06 -12.66 17.57
N ALA A 45 -18.91 -13.12 18.06
CA ALA A 45 -18.33 -14.42 17.70
C ALA A 45 -19.31 -15.59 17.85
N GLU A 46 -20.07 -15.65 18.94
CA GLU A 46 -21.02 -16.74 19.23
C GLU A 46 -22.16 -16.78 18.18
N ARG A 47 -22.58 -15.60 17.69
CA ARG A 47 -23.60 -15.50 16.64
C ARG A 47 -23.05 -15.99 15.30
N LEU A 48 -21.79 -15.67 15.00
CA LEU A 48 -21.13 -16.16 13.79
C LEU A 48 -20.95 -17.68 13.84
N GLU A 49 -20.52 -18.24 14.97
CA GLU A 49 -20.40 -19.69 15.18
C GLU A 49 -21.74 -20.42 15.00
N ARG A 50 -22.83 -19.87 15.53
CA ARG A 50 -24.18 -20.41 15.28
C ARG A 50 -24.54 -20.33 13.80
N GLY A 51 -24.19 -19.25 13.12
CA GLY A 51 -24.40 -19.10 11.67
C GLY A 51 -23.64 -20.14 10.84
N VAL A 52 -22.40 -20.44 11.24
CA VAL A 52 -21.57 -21.50 10.68
C VAL A 52 -22.25 -22.87 10.84
N GLN A 53 -22.75 -23.20 12.03
CA GLN A 53 -23.49 -24.45 12.29
C GLN A 53 -24.76 -24.58 11.42
N LEU A 54 -25.45 -23.45 11.21
CA LEU A 54 -26.67 -23.38 10.39
C LEU A 54 -26.40 -23.34 8.87
N LYS A 55 -25.13 -23.28 8.46
CA LYS A 55 -24.68 -23.11 7.07
C LYS A 55 -25.29 -21.90 6.38
N ASP A 56 -25.34 -20.77 7.09
CA ASP A 56 -25.78 -19.48 6.54
C ASP A 56 -24.61 -18.81 5.79
N ALA A 57 -24.77 -18.52 4.50
CA ALA A 57 -23.68 -18.04 3.66
C ALA A 57 -23.09 -16.70 4.15
N PRO A 58 -23.89 -15.66 4.48
CA PRO A 58 -23.36 -14.41 5.03
C PRO A 58 -22.52 -14.61 6.29
N MET A 59 -22.98 -15.46 7.22
CA MET A 59 -22.24 -15.72 8.47
C MET A 59 -20.97 -16.54 8.24
N LEU A 60 -21.01 -17.55 7.36
CA LEU A 60 -19.82 -18.32 6.96
C LEU A 60 -18.74 -17.41 6.37
N PHE A 61 -19.15 -16.50 5.47
CA PHE A 61 -18.24 -15.55 4.85
C PHE A 61 -17.66 -14.57 5.86
N GLU A 62 -18.50 -13.94 6.68
CA GLU A 62 -18.06 -12.99 7.72
C GLU A 62 -17.14 -13.65 8.76
N TYR A 63 -17.47 -14.85 9.22
CA TYR A 63 -16.62 -15.65 10.11
C TYR A 63 -15.25 -15.92 9.46
N SER A 64 -15.24 -16.30 8.19
CA SER A 64 -14.00 -16.56 7.44
C SER A 64 -13.11 -15.33 7.35
N LEU A 65 -13.67 -14.14 7.10
CA LEU A 65 -12.90 -12.90 7.07
C LEU A 65 -12.31 -12.57 8.44
N ARG A 66 -13.07 -12.73 9.52
CA ARG A 66 -12.61 -12.45 10.88
C ARG A 66 -11.51 -13.40 11.35
N VAL A 67 -11.59 -14.68 11.01
CA VAL A 67 -10.52 -15.64 11.28
C VAL A 67 -9.25 -15.25 10.51
N LEU A 68 -9.37 -14.92 9.22
CA LEU A 68 -8.24 -14.51 8.38
C LEU A 68 -7.56 -13.23 8.88
N SER A 69 -8.31 -12.31 9.47
CA SER A 69 -7.80 -11.04 9.97
C SER A 69 -7.48 -11.03 11.46
N LEU A 70 -7.61 -12.16 12.17
CA LEU A 70 -7.48 -12.24 13.64
C LEU A 70 -8.41 -11.29 14.40
N CYS A 71 -9.59 -10.99 13.84
CA CYS A 71 -10.52 -10.02 14.43
C CYS A 71 -11.57 -10.73 15.27
N GLU A 72 -11.43 -10.64 16.60
CA GLU A 72 -12.31 -11.24 17.64
C GLU A 72 -12.46 -12.77 17.63
N VAL A 73 -12.05 -13.46 16.58
CA VAL A 73 -12.15 -14.92 16.48
C VAL A 73 -10.76 -15.55 16.64
N PRO A 74 -10.50 -16.28 17.74
CA PRO A 74 -9.19 -16.89 17.95
C PRO A 74 -8.90 -17.95 16.89
N ILE A 75 -7.70 -17.92 16.31
CA ILE A 75 -7.24 -19.00 15.44
C ILE A 75 -6.90 -20.20 16.30
N THR A 76 -7.66 -21.27 16.14
CA THR A 76 -7.20 -22.61 16.51
C THR A 76 -6.49 -23.24 15.32
N ALA A 77 -5.55 -24.16 15.54
CA ALA A 77 -4.88 -24.88 14.45
C ALA A 77 -5.86 -25.59 13.49
N ARG A 78 -7.08 -25.91 13.95
CA ARG A 78 -8.15 -26.49 13.13
C ARG A 78 -8.87 -25.45 12.27
N SER A 79 -8.85 -24.17 12.64
CA SER A 79 -9.65 -23.12 12.00
C SER A 79 -9.19 -22.79 10.57
N SER A 80 -7.90 -22.92 10.24
CA SER A 80 -7.37 -22.49 8.93
C SER A 80 -7.89 -23.35 7.76
N HIS A 81 -7.85 -24.68 7.87
CA HIS A 81 -8.37 -25.59 6.85
C HIS A 81 -9.90 -25.47 6.68
N ILE A 82 -10.58 -25.21 7.79
CA ILE A 82 -12.03 -25.03 7.84
C ILE A 82 -12.45 -23.76 7.07
N VAL A 83 -11.71 -22.65 7.22
CA VAL A 83 -12.00 -21.39 6.51
C VAL A 83 -11.93 -21.56 4.99
N ALA A 84 -10.94 -22.29 4.48
CA ALA A 84 -10.85 -22.57 3.04
C ALA A 84 -12.09 -23.34 2.55
N GLY A 85 -12.56 -24.30 3.33
CA GLY A 85 -13.78 -25.05 3.06
C GLY A 85 -15.02 -24.17 3.04
N TYR A 86 -15.19 -23.30 4.05
CA TYR A 86 -16.33 -22.37 4.11
C TYR A 86 -16.36 -21.39 2.95
N LEU A 87 -15.22 -20.81 2.58
CA LEU A 87 -15.12 -19.92 1.43
C LEU A 87 -15.41 -20.65 0.12
N ALA A 88 -14.94 -21.90 -0.04
CA ALA A 88 -15.26 -22.72 -1.20
C ALA A 88 -16.75 -23.07 -1.29
N ASP A 89 -17.37 -23.48 -0.17
CA ASP A 89 -18.80 -23.80 -0.09
C ASP A 89 -19.66 -22.58 -0.43
N VAL A 90 -19.34 -21.40 0.12
CA VAL A 90 -20.04 -20.15 -0.21
C VAL A 90 -19.80 -19.75 -1.67
N ALA A 91 -18.58 -19.90 -2.20
CA ALA A 91 -18.27 -19.61 -3.60
C ALA A 91 -18.94 -20.57 -4.61
N GLY A 92 -19.52 -21.67 -4.13
CA GLY A 92 -20.11 -22.72 -4.97
C GLY A 92 -19.04 -23.53 -5.71
N LEU A 93 -17.82 -23.59 -5.17
CA LEU A 93 -16.77 -24.43 -5.73
C LEU A 93 -17.03 -25.88 -5.30
N SER A 94 -17.17 -26.78 -6.27
CA SER A 94 -17.04 -28.22 -6.02
C SER A 94 -15.57 -28.55 -5.79
N THR A 95 -14.97 -28.03 -4.72
CA THR A 95 -13.61 -28.44 -4.37
C THR A 95 -13.65 -29.94 -4.10
N GLN A 96 -12.67 -30.67 -4.64
CA GLN A 96 -12.38 -32.06 -4.33
C GLN A 96 -11.86 -32.18 -2.88
N SER A 97 -12.52 -31.51 -1.92
CA SER A 97 -12.23 -31.71 -0.51
C SER A 97 -12.49 -33.18 -0.23
N SER A 98 -11.42 -33.87 0.15
CA SER A 98 -11.29 -35.28 0.52
C SER A 98 -12.18 -35.72 1.69
N LEU A 99 -13.11 -34.87 2.13
CA LEU A 99 -14.31 -35.33 2.81
C LEU A 99 -15.19 -35.97 1.73
N GLU A 100 -14.92 -37.24 1.45
CA GLU A 100 -15.81 -38.13 0.73
C GLU A 100 -17.24 -37.87 1.22
N ARG A 101 -18.02 -37.19 0.39
CA ARG A 101 -19.40 -36.88 0.71
C ARG A 101 -20.16 -38.18 0.65
N ASN A 102 -20.61 -38.67 1.79
CA ASN A 102 -21.64 -39.71 1.86
C ASN A 102 -22.88 -39.20 1.08
N GLY A 103 -22.97 -39.50 -0.22
CA GLY A 103 -24.11 -39.17 -1.08
C GLY A 103 -23.93 -38.11 -2.19
N GLY A 104 -22.72 -37.62 -2.48
CA GLY A 104 -22.42 -36.87 -3.73
C GLY A 104 -23.03 -35.46 -3.91
N ALA A 105 -24.02 -35.05 -3.13
CA ALA A 105 -24.66 -33.73 -3.27
C ALA A 105 -23.84 -32.60 -2.61
N PRO A 106 -23.71 -31.42 -3.23
CA PRO A 106 -23.07 -30.27 -2.61
C PRO A 106 -23.81 -29.77 -1.37
N PRO A 107 -23.08 -29.34 -0.31
CA PRO A 107 -23.72 -28.82 0.89
C PRO A 107 -24.57 -27.61 0.49
N ARG A 108 -25.86 -27.67 0.84
CA ARG A 108 -26.79 -26.58 0.57
C ARG A 108 -26.54 -25.45 1.55
N VAL A 109 -25.69 -24.50 1.16
CA VAL A 109 -25.48 -23.26 1.91
C VAL A 109 -26.71 -22.37 1.71
N LYS A 110 -27.30 -21.90 2.82
CA LYS A 110 -28.49 -21.04 2.80
C LYS A 110 -28.11 -19.60 2.47
N ASN A 111 -29.05 -18.84 1.91
CA ASN A 111 -28.89 -17.40 1.63
C ASN A 111 -27.66 -17.04 0.75
N ASN A 112 -27.28 -17.94 -0.16
CA ASN A 112 -26.11 -17.79 -1.00
C ASN A 112 -26.41 -17.02 -2.31
N GLY A 113 -26.35 -15.69 -2.26
CA GLY A 113 -26.58 -14.83 -3.42
C GLY A 113 -25.35 -14.70 -4.34
N PRO A 114 -25.51 -14.40 -5.65
CA PRO A 114 -24.40 -14.34 -6.62
C PRO A 114 -23.26 -13.39 -6.22
N GLN A 115 -23.60 -12.21 -5.67
CA GLN A 115 -22.59 -11.25 -5.22
C GLN A 115 -21.76 -11.83 -4.06
N LEU A 116 -22.39 -12.55 -3.14
CA LEU A 116 -21.68 -13.17 -2.02
C LEU A 116 -20.77 -14.31 -2.50
N GLN A 117 -21.20 -15.08 -3.50
CA GLN A 117 -20.36 -16.11 -4.14
C GLN A 117 -19.08 -15.51 -4.73
N LEU A 118 -19.17 -14.36 -5.40
CA LEU A 118 -18.02 -13.64 -5.97
C LEU A 118 -17.05 -13.15 -4.89
N ARG A 119 -17.58 -12.59 -3.79
CA ARG A 119 -16.76 -12.14 -2.65
C ARG A 119 -16.10 -13.30 -1.93
N ALA A 120 -16.81 -14.42 -1.75
CA ALA A 120 -16.24 -15.63 -1.17
C ALA A 120 -15.16 -16.24 -2.05
N LEU A 121 -15.32 -16.20 -3.37
CA LEU A 121 -14.31 -16.63 -4.33
C LEU A 121 -13.03 -15.78 -4.26
N ALA A 122 -13.18 -14.45 -4.12
CA ALA A 122 -12.06 -13.55 -3.88
C ALA A 122 -11.40 -13.79 -2.51
N GLY A 123 -12.19 -14.04 -1.46
CA GLY A 123 -11.69 -14.47 -0.15
C GLY A 123 -10.92 -15.79 -0.21
N TYR A 124 -11.39 -16.75 -1.02
CA TYR A 124 -10.70 -18.01 -1.25
C TYR A 124 -9.36 -17.79 -1.96
N ALA A 125 -9.31 -16.89 -2.94
CA ALA A 125 -8.07 -16.49 -3.61
C ALA A 125 -7.09 -15.83 -2.61
N TYR A 126 -7.58 -14.94 -1.74
CA TYR A 126 -6.80 -14.33 -0.67
C TYR A 126 -6.21 -15.38 0.28
N PHE A 127 -7.05 -16.29 0.80
CA PHE A 127 -6.63 -17.35 1.72
C PHE A 127 -5.47 -18.16 1.14
N HIS A 128 -5.58 -18.60 -0.11
CA HIS A 128 -4.54 -19.41 -0.74
C HIS A 128 -3.28 -18.61 -1.05
N LEU A 129 -3.40 -17.34 -1.46
CA LEU A 129 -2.22 -16.48 -1.60
C LEU A 129 -1.51 -16.30 -0.25
N TRP A 130 -2.27 -16.07 0.82
CA TRP A 130 -1.73 -15.94 2.17
C TRP A 130 -1.04 -17.25 2.61
N ALA A 131 -1.73 -18.39 2.49
CA ALA A 131 -1.23 -19.70 2.87
C ALA A 131 0.04 -20.10 2.10
N PHE A 132 0.21 -19.64 0.85
CA PHE A 132 1.42 -19.88 0.06
C PHE A 132 2.69 -19.32 0.73
N TRP A 133 2.58 -18.30 1.57
CA TRP A 133 3.72 -17.77 2.32
C TRP A 133 4.06 -18.56 3.59
N PHE A 134 3.14 -19.42 4.05
CA PHE A 134 3.31 -20.20 5.28
C PHE A 134 3.67 -21.67 5.03
N ILE A 135 3.70 -22.12 3.78
CA ILE A 135 4.21 -23.47 3.46
C ILE A 135 5.73 -23.51 3.54
N THR A 136 6.29 -24.71 3.75
CA THR A 136 7.74 -24.94 3.68
C THR A 136 8.27 -24.45 2.33
N HIS A 137 9.27 -23.56 2.37
CA HIS A 137 9.82 -22.89 1.18
C HIS A 137 8.81 -22.00 0.42
N GLY A 138 7.83 -21.42 1.12
CA GLY A 138 6.94 -20.39 0.59
C GLY A 138 7.70 -19.28 -0.14
N GLY A 139 7.19 -18.84 -1.28
CA GLY A 139 7.88 -17.86 -2.12
C GLY A 139 9.11 -18.39 -2.87
N SER A 140 9.33 -19.71 -2.94
CA SER A 140 10.37 -20.29 -3.82
C SER A 140 9.80 -20.76 -5.16
N LEU A 141 10.66 -20.86 -6.18
CA LEU A 141 10.30 -21.48 -7.46
C LEU A 141 9.88 -22.95 -7.30
N HIS A 142 10.46 -23.68 -6.33
CA HIS A 142 10.08 -25.05 -6.02
C HIS A 142 8.63 -25.13 -5.53
N ALA A 143 8.28 -24.30 -4.54
CA ALA A 143 6.92 -24.23 -4.02
C ALA A 143 5.92 -23.81 -5.11
N LEU A 144 6.28 -22.86 -5.98
CA LEU A 144 5.47 -22.48 -7.14
C LEU A 144 5.15 -23.65 -8.08
N LYS A 145 6.11 -24.54 -8.31
CA LYS A 145 5.97 -25.69 -9.23
C LYS A 145 5.27 -26.89 -8.59
N LYS A 146 5.39 -27.07 -7.28
CA LYS A 146 4.95 -28.29 -6.58
C LYS A 146 3.69 -28.09 -5.75
N SER A 147 3.44 -26.89 -5.24
CA SER A 147 2.30 -26.61 -4.37
C SER A 147 1.05 -26.30 -5.18
N ASN A 148 -0.08 -26.92 -4.81
CA ASN A 148 -1.39 -26.57 -5.35
C ASN A 148 -1.96 -25.28 -4.74
N VAL A 149 -1.37 -24.76 -3.67
CA VAL A 149 -1.88 -23.60 -2.92
C VAL A 149 -1.91 -22.36 -3.82
N ILE A 150 -0.78 -21.98 -4.42
CA ILE A 150 -0.74 -20.83 -5.33
C ILE A 150 -1.59 -21.06 -6.59
N HIS A 151 -1.63 -22.30 -7.09
CA HIS A 151 -2.48 -22.64 -8.22
C HIS A 151 -3.96 -22.42 -7.89
N ASN A 152 -4.42 -22.76 -6.69
CA ASN A 152 -5.78 -22.49 -6.23
C ASN A 152 -6.08 -21.00 -6.12
N ALA A 153 -5.11 -20.19 -5.67
CA ALA A 153 -5.24 -18.74 -5.64
C ALA A 153 -5.44 -18.17 -7.05
N VAL A 154 -4.59 -18.57 -8.01
CA VAL A 154 -4.66 -18.11 -9.41
C VAL A 154 -5.94 -18.61 -10.08
N TYR A 155 -6.35 -19.85 -9.85
CA TYR A 155 -7.59 -20.42 -10.36
C TYR A 155 -8.82 -19.61 -9.89
N ALA A 156 -8.93 -19.36 -8.59
CA ALA A 156 -10.04 -18.59 -8.03
C ALA A 156 -10.03 -17.13 -8.52
N ALA A 157 -8.84 -16.53 -8.66
CA ALA A 157 -8.69 -15.21 -9.23
C ALA A 157 -9.15 -15.14 -10.69
N ASN A 158 -8.79 -16.13 -11.51
CA ASN A 158 -9.26 -16.23 -12.90
C ASN A 158 -10.79 -16.37 -12.98
N LEU A 159 -11.40 -17.21 -12.13
CA LEU A 159 -12.85 -17.34 -12.06
C LEU A 159 -13.56 -16.04 -11.64
N CYS A 160 -12.95 -15.22 -10.77
CA CYS A 160 -13.50 -13.90 -10.45
C CYS A 160 -13.57 -13.03 -11.73
N VAL A 161 -12.47 -12.99 -12.50
CA VAL A 161 -12.38 -12.22 -13.74
C VAL A 161 -13.38 -12.70 -14.78
N GLU A 162 -13.50 -14.02 -14.98
CA GLU A 162 -14.47 -14.61 -15.93
C GLU A 162 -15.92 -14.26 -15.58
N ARG A 163 -16.21 -14.05 -14.29
CA ARG A 163 -17.52 -13.61 -13.80
C ARG A 163 -17.64 -12.08 -13.72
N GLY A 164 -16.69 -11.34 -14.29
CA GLY A 164 -16.72 -9.88 -14.37
C GLY A 164 -16.46 -9.16 -13.06
N PHE A 165 -15.90 -9.84 -12.04
CA PHE A 165 -15.54 -9.25 -10.74
C PHE A 165 -14.03 -9.24 -10.58
N ILE A 166 -13.43 -8.05 -10.48
CA ILE A 166 -11.97 -7.90 -10.42
C ILE A 166 -11.60 -7.13 -9.15
N PRO A 167 -11.64 -7.79 -7.98
CA PRO A 167 -11.27 -7.15 -6.73
C PRO A 167 -9.74 -6.98 -6.62
N PRO A 168 -9.24 -6.11 -5.71
CA PRO A 168 -7.80 -5.81 -5.60
C PRO A 168 -6.92 -7.05 -5.41
N ILE A 169 -7.39 -8.06 -4.66
CA ILE A 169 -6.63 -9.30 -4.45
C ILE A 169 -6.32 -10.05 -5.77
N VAL A 170 -7.22 -9.98 -6.75
CA VAL A 170 -7.04 -10.63 -8.06
C VAL A 170 -5.89 -9.98 -8.82
N LEU A 171 -5.85 -8.65 -8.85
CA LEU A 171 -4.76 -7.90 -9.47
C LEU A 171 -3.44 -8.11 -8.73
N ARG A 172 -3.48 -8.24 -7.40
CA ARG A 172 -2.30 -8.51 -6.58
C ARG A 172 -1.70 -9.89 -6.87
N ILE A 173 -2.53 -10.93 -6.98
CA ILE A 173 -2.08 -12.27 -7.40
C ILE A 173 -1.42 -12.19 -8.77
N ALA A 174 -2.05 -11.54 -9.74
CA ALA A 174 -1.50 -11.41 -11.09
C ALA A 174 -0.19 -10.60 -11.13
N SER A 175 -0.13 -9.48 -10.40
CA SER A 175 1.07 -8.65 -10.28
C SER A 175 2.22 -9.40 -9.62
N TRP A 176 1.94 -10.22 -8.61
CA TRP A 176 2.97 -11.05 -7.99
C TRP A 176 3.48 -12.12 -8.97
N MET A 177 2.59 -12.81 -9.68
CA MET A 177 2.96 -13.81 -10.70
C MET A 177 3.77 -13.19 -11.85
N ALA A 178 3.50 -11.94 -12.23
CA ALA A 178 4.29 -11.24 -13.25
C ALA A 178 5.75 -10.98 -12.82
N THR A 179 6.05 -11.01 -11.52
CA THR A 179 7.43 -10.78 -11.02
C THR A 179 8.31 -12.02 -11.02
N THR A 180 7.78 -13.20 -11.34
CA THR A 180 8.55 -14.45 -11.23
C THR A 180 9.71 -14.49 -12.23
N GLU A 181 9.59 -13.82 -13.38
CA GLU A 181 10.67 -13.69 -14.35
C GLU A 181 11.85 -12.93 -13.76
N ALA A 182 11.61 -11.75 -13.18
CA ALA A 182 12.64 -10.98 -12.51
C ALA A 182 13.21 -11.71 -11.27
N ARG A 183 12.39 -12.47 -10.54
CA ARG A 183 12.79 -13.16 -9.30
C ARG A 183 13.58 -14.44 -9.53
N TYR A 184 13.18 -15.24 -10.50
CA TYR A 184 13.68 -16.62 -10.68
C TYR A 184 14.16 -16.91 -12.10
N GLY A 185 14.14 -15.92 -13.01
CA GLY A 185 14.46 -16.11 -14.43
C GLY A 185 13.40 -16.87 -15.21
N VAL A 186 12.19 -17.08 -14.64
CA VAL A 186 11.11 -17.86 -15.26
C VAL A 186 9.78 -17.12 -15.14
N ASP A 187 9.17 -16.81 -16.28
CA ASP A 187 7.80 -16.29 -16.32
C ASP A 187 6.80 -17.43 -16.08
N MET A 188 6.28 -17.52 -14.85
CA MET A 188 5.36 -18.57 -14.46
C MET A 188 4.04 -18.47 -15.22
N ARG A 189 3.65 -17.30 -15.73
CA ARG A 189 2.41 -17.12 -16.52
C ARG A 189 2.44 -17.94 -17.81
N LYS A 190 3.64 -18.17 -18.37
CA LYS A 190 3.86 -18.95 -19.60
C LYS A 190 3.99 -20.45 -19.37
N SER A 191 4.13 -20.89 -18.11
CA SER A 191 4.27 -22.31 -17.78
C SER A 191 2.97 -23.09 -17.98
N GLU A 192 3.07 -24.39 -18.30
CA GLU A 192 1.92 -25.26 -18.62
C GLU A 192 0.77 -25.20 -17.59
N GLY A 193 1.08 -25.10 -16.30
CA GLY A 193 0.07 -25.05 -15.24
C GLY A 193 -0.73 -23.74 -15.17
N PHE A 194 -0.17 -22.64 -15.69
CA PHE A 194 -0.69 -21.28 -15.50
C PHE A 194 -1.08 -20.57 -16.80
N LYS A 195 -0.58 -21.01 -17.95
CA LYS A 195 -0.89 -20.40 -19.27
C LYS A 195 -2.40 -20.41 -19.59
N ARG A 196 -3.15 -21.33 -19.01
CA ARG A 196 -4.61 -21.47 -19.18
C ARG A 196 -5.42 -20.33 -18.54
N PHE A 197 -4.84 -19.54 -17.64
CA PHE A 197 -5.55 -18.45 -16.94
C PHE A 197 -5.55 -17.15 -17.76
N GLY A 198 -5.85 -17.24 -19.05
CA GLY A 198 -5.75 -16.13 -20.00
C GLY A 198 -6.60 -14.91 -19.62
N SER A 199 -7.80 -15.14 -19.06
CA SER A 199 -8.69 -14.07 -18.60
C SER A 199 -8.03 -13.23 -17.50
N LEU A 200 -7.37 -13.86 -16.53
CA LEU A 200 -6.64 -13.18 -15.47
C LEU A 200 -5.48 -12.34 -16.02
N TRP A 201 -4.69 -12.91 -16.94
CA TRP A 201 -3.53 -12.24 -17.52
C TRP A 201 -3.95 -11.01 -18.33
N LYS A 202 -4.97 -11.15 -19.17
CA LYS A 202 -5.55 -10.04 -19.92
C LYS A 202 -6.07 -8.93 -18.99
N ALA A 203 -6.81 -9.28 -17.94
CA ALA A 203 -7.32 -8.28 -16.99
C ALA A 203 -6.20 -7.52 -16.26
N HIS A 204 -5.07 -8.18 -16.00
CA HIS A 204 -3.90 -7.54 -15.41
C HIS A 204 -3.18 -6.62 -16.40
N GLU A 205 -3.01 -7.02 -17.66
CA GLU A 205 -2.46 -6.15 -18.71
C GLU A 205 -3.33 -4.91 -18.94
N ASP A 206 -4.65 -5.10 -19.05
CA ASP A 206 -5.62 -4.00 -19.17
C ASP A 206 -5.54 -3.05 -17.95
N TYR A 207 -5.30 -3.59 -16.76
CA TYR A 207 -5.11 -2.79 -15.54
C TYR A 207 -3.83 -1.95 -15.61
N LEU A 208 -2.71 -2.55 -16.02
CA LEU A 208 -1.43 -1.84 -16.17
C LEU A 208 -1.51 -0.74 -17.22
N MET A 209 -2.14 -1.00 -18.37
CA MET A 209 -2.38 0.02 -19.41
C MET A 209 -3.15 1.21 -18.84
N ARG A 210 -4.26 0.96 -18.11
CA ARG A 210 -5.03 2.04 -17.48
C ARG A 210 -4.23 2.83 -16.45
N LEU A 211 -3.32 2.18 -15.70
CA LEU A 211 -2.43 2.88 -14.79
C LEU A 211 -1.46 3.79 -15.54
N GLN A 212 -0.85 3.28 -16.61
CA GLN A 212 0.08 4.03 -17.44
C GLN A 212 -0.60 5.25 -18.07
N GLU A 213 -1.78 5.08 -18.67
CA GLU A 213 -2.56 6.18 -19.25
C GLU A 213 -2.86 7.28 -18.22
N ARG A 214 -3.29 6.90 -17.01
CA ARG A 214 -3.55 7.85 -15.92
C ARG A 214 -2.29 8.59 -15.50
N GLU A 215 -1.16 7.89 -15.42
CA GLU A 215 0.11 8.52 -15.04
C GLU A 215 0.62 9.46 -16.13
N THR A 216 0.58 9.05 -17.40
CA THR A 216 0.92 9.93 -18.53
C THR A 216 0.04 11.17 -18.55
N ALA A 217 -1.27 11.02 -18.35
CA ALA A 217 -2.18 12.16 -18.27
C ALA A 217 -1.88 13.08 -17.07
N ARG A 218 -1.49 12.51 -15.92
CA ARG A 218 -1.06 13.29 -14.75
C ARG A 218 0.24 14.04 -15.03
N LEU A 219 1.26 13.38 -15.58
CA LEU A 219 2.53 14.01 -15.92
C LEU A 219 2.35 15.13 -16.94
N ALA A 220 1.49 14.95 -17.94
CA ALA A 220 1.14 16.01 -18.88
C ALA A 220 0.46 17.23 -18.19
N LYS A 221 -0.35 17.00 -17.15
CA LYS A 221 -0.92 18.10 -16.35
C LYS A 221 0.14 18.81 -15.51
N VAL A 222 1.05 18.05 -14.90
CA VAL A 222 2.16 18.60 -14.11
C VAL A 222 3.12 19.40 -14.98
N ALA A 223 3.47 18.90 -16.17
CA ALA A 223 4.35 19.59 -17.11
C ALA A 223 3.80 20.96 -17.55
N LYS A 224 2.48 21.11 -17.66
CA LYS A 224 1.83 22.39 -18.01
C LYS A 224 1.87 23.44 -16.89
N ALA A 225 1.96 23.03 -15.62
CA ALA A 225 1.93 23.93 -14.47
C ALA A 225 2.65 23.30 -13.26
N PRO A 226 3.97 23.14 -13.31
CA PRO A 226 4.72 22.34 -12.34
C PRO A 226 4.60 22.87 -10.91
N ASN A 227 4.58 24.19 -10.76
CA ASN A 227 4.41 24.91 -9.50
C ASN A 227 3.06 24.64 -8.81
N GLN A 228 2.02 24.24 -9.54
CA GLN A 228 0.67 24.03 -8.97
C GLN A 228 0.45 22.62 -8.40
N TYR A 229 1.31 21.66 -8.74
CA TYR A 229 1.16 20.25 -8.35
C TYR A 229 2.29 19.71 -7.48
N ARG A 230 3.31 20.52 -7.20
CA ARG A 230 4.47 20.16 -6.38
C ARG A 230 4.72 21.22 -5.32
N CYS A 231 5.20 20.80 -4.17
CA CYS A 231 5.69 21.74 -3.17
C CYS A 231 6.91 22.50 -3.74
N ALA A 232 6.89 23.82 -3.64
CA ALA A 232 7.96 24.68 -4.16
C ALA A 232 9.24 24.65 -3.32
N ASN A 233 9.17 24.19 -2.07
CA ASN A 233 10.37 23.97 -1.27
C ASN A 233 11.20 22.83 -1.85
N GLU A 234 12.41 23.12 -2.31
CA GLU A 234 13.35 22.13 -2.83
C GLU A 234 13.58 21.00 -1.80
N GLY A 235 13.70 19.76 -2.30
CA GLY A 235 13.77 18.55 -1.47
C GLY A 235 12.46 18.08 -0.85
N CYS A 236 11.34 18.81 -1.00
CA CYS A 236 10.03 18.34 -0.55
C CYS A 236 9.32 17.54 -1.66
N ASP A 237 9.26 16.23 -1.51
CA ASP A 237 8.65 15.32 -2.50
C ASP A 237 7.11 15.27 -2.48
N ILE A 238 6.47 16.16 -1.72
CA ILE A 238 5.01 16.19 -1.61
C ILE A 238 4.42 16.75 -2.91
N GLN A 239 3.51 15.97 -3.48
CA GLN A 239 2.80 16.29 -4.71
C GLN A 239 1.29 16.30 -4.47
N ALA A 240 0.56 16.89 -5.41
CA ALA A 240 -0.88 17.04 -5.39
C ALA A 240 -1.54 16.49 -6.64
N ILE A 241 -2.73 15.92 -6.50
CA ILE A 241 -3.55 15.49 -7.66
C ILE A 241 -4.32 16.69 -8.25
N ASN A 242 -4.71 17.64 -7.39
CA ASN A 242 -5.49 18.82 -7.76
C ASN A 242 -4.70 20.09 -7.45
N LYS A 243 -4.84 21.12 -8.29
CA LYS A 243 -4.17 22.43 -8.14
C LYS A 243 -4.40 23.11 -6.79
N ASN A 244 -5.57 22.85 -6.19
CA ASN A 244 -5.97 23.44 -4.91
C ASN A 244 -5.53 22.63 -3.70
N ALA A 245 -4.74 21.56 -3.89
CA ALA A 245 -4.35 20.70 -2.77
C ALA A 245 -3.21 21.25 -1.93
N LEU A 246 -2.44 22.18 -2.49
CA LEU A 246 -1.32 22.84 -1.82
C LEU A 246 -1.69 24.31 -1.53
N LYS A 247 -1.07 24.88 -0.52
CA LYS A 247 -1.27 26.28 -0.13
C LYS A 247 -0.53 27.19 -1.10
N ARG A 248 -1.27 28.00 -1.86
CA ARG A 248 -0.73 29.05 -2.74
C ARG A 248 -0.05 30.15 -1.90
N CYS A 249 1.04 30.72 -2.39
CA CYS A 249 1.62 31.93 -1.80
C CYS A 249 0.58 33.06 -1.77
N ALA A 250 0.46 33.75 -0.63
CA ALA A 250 -0.50 34.84 -0.45
C ALA A 250 0.00 36.20 -0.99
N GLY A 251 1.25 36.29 -1.42
CA GLY A 251 1.82 37.54 -1.94
C GLY A 251 1.48 37.83 -3.41
N ASP A 252 1.98 38.97 -3.89
CA ASP A 252 1.68 39.54 -5.21
C ASP A 252 2.59 39.03 -6.34
N CYS A 253 3.29 37.91 -6.15
CA CYS A 253 4.07 37.28 -7.22
C CYS A 253 3.20 36.96 -8.45
N PRO A 254 3.79 36.95 -9.68
CA PRO A 254 3.09 36.57 -10.91
C PRO A 254 2.44 35.19 -10.81
N GLU A 255 1.32 34.98 -11.51
CA GLU A 255 0.54 33.73 -11.38
C GLU A 255 1.27 32.53 -11.97
N GLU A 256 2.05 32.77 -13.02
CA GLU A 256 2.84 31.78 -13.74
C GLU A 256 3.94 31.19 -12.86
N THR A 257 4.53 32.01 -11.99
CA THR A 257 5.65 31.63 -11.11
C THR A 257 5.23 31.48 -9.64
N LYS A 258 3.95 31.67 -9.32
CA LYS A 258 3.45 31.63 -7.95
C LYS A 258 3.70 30.25 -7.33
N PRO A 259 4.45 30.15 -6.22
CA PRO A 259 4.75 28.87 -5.61
C PRO A 259 3.60 28.36 -4.75
N TYR A 260 3.52 27.03 -4.62
CA TYR A 260 2.59 26.32 -3.76
C TYR A 260 3.33 25.47 -2.74
N TYR A 261 2.77 25.34 -1.55
CA TYR A 261 3.44 24.70 -0.42
C TYR A 261 2.54 23.65 0.24
N CYS A 262 3.11 22.52 0.64
CA CYS A 262 2.37 21.53 1.42
C CYS A 262 2.10 22.01 2.87
N SER A 263 2.97 22.87 3.41
CA SER A 263 2.85 23.40 4.77
C SER A 263 3.45 24.80 4.88
N SER A 264 3.08 25.53 5.94
CA SER A 264 3.69 26.84 6.25
C SER A 264 5.18 26.73 6.59
N TYR A 265 5.63 25.54 7.03
CA TYR A 265 7.05 25.28 7.26
C TYR A 265 7.83 25.30 5.94
N CYS A 266 7.38 24.56 4.92
CA CYS A 266 7.99 24.60 3.59
C CYS A 266 7.93 26.00 2.96
N GLN A 267 6.87 26.77 3.22
CA GLN A 267 6.81 28.17 2.78
C GLN A 267 7.91 29.04 3.42
N ARG A 268 8.17 28.89 4.72
CA ARG A 268 9.22 29.67 5.41
C ARG A 268 10.62 29.31 4.93
N LEU A 269 10.89 28.03 4.68
CA LEU A 269 12.18 27.59 4.14
C LEU A 269 12.42 28.17 2.74
N HIS A 270 11.43 28.06 1.86
CA HIS A 270 11.52 28.62 0.50
C HIS A 270 11.45 30.15 0.45
N TRP A 271 10.99 30.81 1.53
CA TRP A 271 10.83 32.28 1.56
C TRP A 271 12.14 33.04 1.32
N VAL A 272 13.28 32.48 1.75
CA VAL A 272 14.60 33.11 1.60
C VAL A 272 14.89 33.42 0.13
N ILE A 273 14.55 32.49 -0.76
CA ILE A 273 14.75 32.61 -2.22
C ILE A 273 13.53 33.30 -2.86
N HIS A 274 12.31 32.94 -2.43
CA HIS A 274 11.09 33.45 -3.07
C HIS A 274 10.84 34.95 -2.82
N ARG A 275 11.32 35.53 -1.72
CA ARG A 275 11.00 36.92 -1.33
C ARG A 275 11.34 37.96 -2.40
N GLU A 276 12.38 37.72 -3.20
CA GLU A 276 12.84 38.61 -4.28
C GLU A 276 11.79 38.70 -5.40
N SER A 277 11.21 37.57 -5.77
CA SER A 277 10.15 37.51 -6.79
C SER A 277 8.75 37.82 -6.23
N CYS A 278 8.57 37.77 -4.91
CA CYS A 278 7.27 37.97 -4.28
C CYS A 278 6.91 39.44 -4.04
N LYS A 279 7.89 40.33 -3.88
CA LYS A 279 7.67 41.75 -3.62
C LYS A 279 7.89 42.57 -4.90
N LYS A 280 6.81 43.01 -5.54
CA LYS A 280 6.84 43.86 -6.74
C LYS A 280 7.56 45.21 -6.52
N ASP A 281 7.60 45.69 -5.28
CA ASP A 281 8.21 46.99 -4.97
C ASP A 281 9.73 46.93 -4.85
N LEU A 282 10.34 45.75 -4.67
CA LEU A 282 11.80 45.65 -4.58
C LEU A 282 12.47 45.82 -5.94
N SER A 283 11.89 45.29 -7.02
CA SER A 283 12.46 45.44 -8.36
C SER A 283 12.52 46.90 -8.84
N ALA A 284 11.62 47.77 -8.34
CA ALA A 284 11.69 49.22 -8.61
C ALA A 284 12.75 49.94 -7.77
N VAL A 285 13.20 49.36 -6.65
CA VAL A 285 14.26 49.91 -5.78
C VAL A 285 15.64 49.39 -6.18
N PHE A 286 15.72 48.18 -6.75
CA PHE A 286 16.97 47.57 -7.24
C PHE A 286 17.38 48.02 -8.66
N ASP A 287 16.63 48.91 -9.31
CA ASP A 287 17.10 49.59 -10.53
C ASP A 287 18.23 50.62 -10.22
N GLY A 288 18.56 50.77 -8.93
CA GLY A 288 19.81 51.34 -8.43
C GLY A 288 20.69 50.29 -7.74
N MET A 289 20.80 49.09 -8.32
CA MET A 289 21.83 48.13 -7.91
C MET A 289 23.17 48.87 -7.97
N VAL A 290 23.75 49.11 -6.80
CA VAL A 290 25.04 49.77 -6.67
C VAL A 290 26.01 48.95 -7.52
N ASP A 291 26.59 49.58 -8.53
CA ASP A 291 27.66 48.98 -9.33
C ASP A 291 28.68 48.43 -8.34
N ASP A 292 28.94 47.13 -8.41
CA ASP A 292 29.95 46.45 -7.59
C ASP A 292 31.24 47.29 -7.70
N ASP A 293 31.58 47.98 -6.61
CA ASP A 293 32.72 48.90 -6.59
C ASP A 293 34.05 48.13 -6.57
N GLY A 294 33.99 46.80 -6.60
CA GLY A 294 35.13 45.90 -6.59
C GLY A 294 35.88 45.95 -5.26
N ASP A 295 35.21 46.37 -4.18
CA ASP A 295 35.81 46.46 -2.85
C ASP A 295 36.09 45.03 -2.29
N PRO A 296 37.38 44.64 -2.18
CA PRO A 296 37.77 43.30 -1.76
C PRO A 296 37.45 43.00 -0.28
N ASP A 297 37.02 43.99 0.49
CA ASP A 297 36.62 43.82 1.90
C ASP A 297 35.19 43.28 2.06
N TRP A 298 34.37 43.28 1.00
CA TRP A 298 33.08 42.58 0.97
C TRP A 298 33.32 41.10 0.67
N ALA A 299 33.61 40.33 1.71
CA ALA A 299 33.45 38.89 1.62
C ALA A 299 31.94 38.61 1.48
N ASP A 300 31.54 37.94 0.40
CA ASP A 300 30.26 37.22 0.31
C ASP A 300 30.28 36.12 1.37
N VAL A 301 30.05 36.52 2.62
CA VAL A 301 29.88 35.58 3.71
C VAL A 301 28.46 35.07 3.57
N ASP A 302 28.33 33.96 2.84
CA ASP A 302 27.13 33.13 2.76
C ASP A 302 26.88 32.43 4.12
N ASP A 303 26.95 33.19 5.21
CA ASP A 303 26.74 32.78 6.60
C ASP A 303 25.25 32.58 6.90
N PHE A 304 24.44 32.32 5.86
CA PHE A 304 23.07 31.89 6.03
C PHE A 304 23.06 30.41 6.42
N TYR A 305 23.45 30.13 7.66
CA TYR A 305 23.15 28.86 8.29
C TYR A 305 21.64 28.73 8.30
N LEU A 306 21.09 27.85 7.45
CA LEU A 306 19.76 27.28 7.69
C LEU A 306 19.72 26.94 9.18
N PRO A 307 18.77 27.50 9.95
CA PRO A 307 18.69 27.20 11.38
C PRO A 307 18.79 25.69 11.50
N PRO A 308 19.77 25.17 12.27
CA PRO A 308 20.20 23.78 12.18
C PRO A 308 18.97 22.92 12.11
N ASP A 309 18.93 22.03 11.10
CA ASP A 309 17.82 21.20 10.66
C ASP A 309 17.27 20.37 11.83
N ARG A 310 16.64 21.07 12.75
CA ARG A 310 15.75 20.49 13.70
C ARG A 310 14.54 20.26 12.82
N TYR A 311 14.48 19.06 12.24
CA TYR A 311 13.33 18.20 12.46
C TYR A 311 13.02 18.18 13.98
N HIS A 312 12.67 19.34 14.53
CA HIS A 312 11.85 19.48 15.71
C HIS A 312 10.51 18.99 15.20
N VAL A 313 10.39 17.66 15.17
CA VAL A 313 9.29 16.95 15.81
C VAL A 313 8.96 17.79 17.04
N SER A 314 8.15 18.83 16.84
CA SER A 314 7.96 19.81 17.89
C SER A 314 7.43 19.05 19.09
N ASP A 315 7.93 19.34 20.29
CA ASP A 315 7.41 18.79 21.55
C ASP A 315 5.86 18.87 21.63
N LYS A 316 5.26 19.75 20.82
CA LYS A 316 3.85 19.75 20.42
C LYS A 316 3.55 18.63 19.40
N GLY A 317 3.56 17.38 19.88
CA GLY A 317 3.07 16.14 19.24
C GLY A 317 2.83 16.15 17.72
N TRP A 318 3.52 15.28 16.99
CA TRP A 318 3.31 15.05 15.55
C TRP A 318 1.82 15.02 15.18
N PRO A 319 1.33 15.99 14.37
CA PRO A 319 0.01 15.86 13.78
C PRO A 319 0.12 14.79 12.68
N LEU A 320 0.09 13.51 13.08
CA LEU A 320 0.03 12.35 12.18
C LEU A 320 -1.13 12.52 11.19
N PHE A 321 -2.23 13.05 11.69
CA PHE A 321 -3.43 13.34 10.92
C PHE A 321 -3.56 14.85 10.67
N ALA A 322 -4.04 15.19 9.48
CA ALA A 322 -4.57 16.52 9.22
C ALA A 322 -5.79 16.77 10.12
N GLU A 323 -5.95 18.01 10.60
CA GLU A 323 -7.08 18.40 11.46
C GLU A 323 -8.44 18.18 10.79
N ARG A 324 -8.47 18.20 9.45
CA ARG A 324 -9.67 18.02 8.62
C ARG A 324 -9.30 17.20 7.39
N GLU A 325 -10.29 16.50 6.84
CA GLU A 325 -10.14 15.86 5.52
C GLU A 325 -9.85 16.94 4.49
N GLY A 326 -8.67 16.85 3.89
CA GLY A 326 -8.15 17.80 2.93
C GLY A 326 -8.25 17.29 1.49
N PRO A 327 -7.88 18.15 0.54
CA PRO A 327 -7.63 17.73 -0.83
C PRO A 327 -6.52 16.69 -0.88
N GLU A 328 -6.56 15.83 -1.89
CA GLU A 328 -5.65 14.69 -1.99
C GLU A 328 -4.21 15.10 -2.35
N ILE A 329 -3.29 14.71 -1.46
CA ILE A 329 -1.84 14.83 -1.65
C ILE A 329 -1.22 13.43 -1.67
N PHE A 330 0.00 13.33 -2.18
CA PHE A 330 0.73 12.08 -2.21
C PHE A 330 2.24 12.28 -2.18
N ILE A 331 2.94 11.18 -1.90
CA ILE A 331 4.39 11.07 -2.00
C ILE A 331 4.74 9.81 -2.79
N ASP A 332 5.73 9.94 -3.68
CA ASP A 332 6.27 8.81 -4.44
C ASP A 332 7.52 8.28 -3.72
N ILE A 333 7.50 6.97 -3.45
CA ILE A 333 8.57 6.24 -2.77
C ILE A 333 9.15 5.24 -3.78
N PRO A 334 10.44 5.34 -4.16
CA PRO A 334 11.04 4.37 -5.07
C PRO A 334 10.89 2.94 -4.55
N ASN A 335 10.48 2.02 -5.43
CA ASN A 335 10.47 0.61 -5.09
C ASN A 335 11.90 0.09 -5.10
N VAL A 336 12.37 -0.15 -3.90
CA VAL A 336 13.72 -0.58 -3.60
C VAL A 336 13.99 -2.05 -3.98
N SER A 337 12.95 -2.85 -4.23
CA SER A 337 13.06 -4.26 -4.61
C SER A 337 13.89 -4.43 -5.88
N LEU A 338 14.92 -5.29 -5.81
CA LEU A 338 15.76 -5.67 -6.96
C LEU A 338 14.98 -6.23 -8.15
N TYR A 339 13.80 -6.80 -7.89
CA TYR A 339 12.93 -7.43 -8.88
C TYR A 339 11.93 -6.47 -9.52
N ARG A 340 11.86 -5.22 -9.04
CA ARG A 340 10.86 -4.21 -9.41
C ARG A 340 11.53 -2.85 -9.59
N LYS A 341 12.67 -2.86 -10.31
CA LYS A 341 13.45 -1.65 -10.59
C LYS A 341 12.60 -0.65 -11.38
N GLY A 342 12.67 0.62 -10.98
CA GLY A 342 11.92 1.70 -11.62
C GLY A 342 10.43 1.76 -11.26
N GLU A 343 9.91 0.80 -10.48
CA GLU A 343 8.57 0.96 -9.90
C GLU A 343 8.59 2.01 -8.79
N VAL A 344 7.48 2.71 -8.61
CA VAL A 344 7.25 3.62 -7.46
C VAL A 344 6.06 3.15 -6.65
N ILE A 345 6.15 3.28 -5.34
CA ILE A 345 5.05 3.13 -4.40
C ILE A 345 4.51 4.52 -4.12
N ARG A 346 3.30 4.80 -4.60
CA ARG A 346 2.62 6.07 -4.35
C ARG A 346 1.72 5.96 -3.13
N VAL A 347 2.01 6.75 -2.09
CA VAL A 347 1.16 6.85 -0.90
C VAL A 347 0.27 8.07 -1.05
N ARG A 348 -1.04 7.85 -1.24
CA ARG A 348 -2.05 8.91 -1.39
C ARG A 348 -2.81 9.09 -0.08
N THR A 349 -3.18 10.31 0.22
CA THR A 349 -3.96 10.60 1.42
C THR A 349 -4.79 11.86 1.29
N ARG A 350 -5.90 11.89 2.03
CA ARG A 350 -6.69 13.09 2.33
C ARG A 350 -6.67 13.45 3.82
N THR A 351 -6.07 12.60 4.63
CA THR A 351 -6.21 12.64 6.10
C THR A 351 -4.87 12.62 6.83
N LEU A 352 -3.78 12.21 6.18
CA LEU A 352 -2.44 12.33 6.76
C LEU A 352 -1.86 13.70 6.43
N SER A 353 -1.10 14.25 7.36
CA SER A 353 -0.37 15.50 7.12
C SER A 353 0.79 15.29 6.14
N PRO A 354 1.25 16.35 5.45
CA PRO A 354 2.46 16.26 4.63
C PRO A 354 3.68 15.77 5.41
N ASP A 355 3.80 16.15 6.68
CA ASP A 355 4.95 15.76 7.51
C ASP A 355 4.88 14.26 7.88
N CYS A 356 3.68 13.71 8.09
CA CYS A 356 3.49 12.27 8.23
C CYS A 356 3.89 11.51 6.95
N LEU A 357 3.57 12.03 5.76
CA LEU A 357 3.98 11.40 4.50
C LEU A 357 5.50 11.41 4.30
N LYS A 358 6.18 12.53 4.62
CA LYS A 358 7.64 12.62 4.58
C LYS A 358 8.28 11.62 5.54
N ALA A 359 7.81 11.58 6.77
CA ALA A 359 8.26 10.62 7.77
C ALA A 359 8.07 9.17 7.30
N TYR A 360 6.91 8.87 6.71
CA TYR A 360 6.63 7.54 6.17
C TYR A 360 7.62 7.18 5.05
N LYS A 361 7.90 8.09 4.11
CA LYS A 361 8.94 7.88 3.09
C LYS A 361 10.31 7.64 3.71
N MET A 362 10.71 8.45 4.70
CA MET A 362 12.00 8.30 5.37
C MET A 362 12.14 6.93 6.04
N LEU A 363 11.12 6.50 6.80
CA LEU A 363 11.10 5.17 7.43
C LEU A 363 11.22 4.05 6.39
N TRP A 364 10.52 4.17 5.27
CA TRP A 364 10.57 3.17 4.20
C TRP A 364 11.96 3.07 3.56
N VAL A 365 12.62 4.21 3.34
CA VAL A 365 13.98 4.25 2.79
C VAL A 365 15.00 3.69 3.79
N VAL A 366 14.91 4.06 5.07
CA VAL A 366 15.83 3.62 6.13
C VAL A 366 15.72 2.11 6.40
N ALA A 367 14.49 1.60 6.50
CA ALA A 367 14.28 0.16 6.70
C ALA A 367 14.95 -0.66 5.59
N TYR A 368 14.90 -0.17 4.36
CA TYR A 368 15.52 -0.85 3.24
C TYR A 368 17.03 -0.67 3.15
N THR A 369 17.58 0.52 3.38
CA THR A 369 19.04 0.71 3.35
C THR A 369 19.73 -0.16 4.39
N ASN A 370 19.12 -0.31 5.57
CA ASN A 370 19.61 -1.22 6.60
C ASN A 370 19.49 -2.70 6.18
N ALA A 371 18.37 -3.11 5.59
CA ALA A 371 18.20 -4.47 5.06
C ALA A 371 19.19 -4.78 3.91
N ALA A 372 19.45 -3.81 3.03
CA ALA A 372 20.37 -3.94 1.92
C ALA A 372 21.83 -4.06 2.39
N ARG A 373 22.25 -3.30 3.42
CA ARG A 373 23.59 -3.43 4.02
C ARG A 373 23.85 -4.82 4.58
N VAL A 374 22.87 -5.42 5.26
CA VAL A 374 22.97 -6.80 5.77
C VAL A 374 23.17 -7.83 4.63
N ILE A 375 22.64 -7.56 3.44
CA ILE A 375 22.81 -8.45 2.26
C ILE A 375 24.19 -8.25 1.60
N VAL A 376 24.71 -7.02 1.57
CA VAL A 376 25.96 -6.66 0.89
C VAL A 376 27.20 -6.99 1.73
N ASP A 377 27.14 -6.85 3.06
CA ASP A 377 28.28 -7.10 3.97
C ASP A 377 28.53 -8.60 4.25
N GLY A 378 28.17 -9.47 3.30
CA GLY A 378 28.34 -10.92 3.39
C GLY A 378 29.81 -11.35 3.51
N THR A 379 30.34 -11.38 4.73
CA THR A 379 31.50 -12.20 5.07
C THR A 379 31.18 -13.65 4.77
N CYS A 380 31.90 -14.19 3.80
CA CYS A 380 31.79 -15.52 3.21
C CYS A 380 32.32 -16.64 4.14
N VAL A 381 31.94 -16.65 5.42
CA VAL A 381 32.35 -17.71 6.35
C VAL A 381 31.25 -18.76 6.44
N ALA A 382 31.43 -19.81 5.66
CA ALA A 382 30.67 -21.07 5.64
C ALA A 382 29.16 -20.95 5.40
N ARG A 383 28.65 -21.80 4.48
CA ARG A 383 27.22 -22.07 4.26
C ARG A 383 26.56 -22.74 5.49
N LYS A 384 26.64 -22.13 6.66
CA LYS A 384 25.53 -22.22 7.62
C LYS A 384 24.45 -21.30 7.06
N ARG A 385 23.50 -21.94 6.38
CA ARG A 385 22.12 -21.47 6.19
C ARG A 385 21.81 -20.35 7.18
N LEU A 386 21.85 -19.10 6.70
CA LEU A 386 20.93 -18.10 7.21
C LEU A 386 19.55 -18.55 6.72
N GLU A 387 19.00 -19.55 7.42
CA GLU A 387 17.57 -19.56 7.66
C GLU A 387 17.32 -18.23 8.34
N ILE A 388 16.98 -17.21 7.53
CA ILE A 388 16.20 -16.08 8.05
C ILE A 388 14.95 -16.77 8.57
N PRO A 389 14.76 -16.88 9.90
CA PRO A 389 13.54 -17.48 10.40
C PRO A 389 12.44 -16.53 9.95
N TYR A 390 11.62 -16.98 9.01
CA TYR A 390 10.31 -16.38 8.74
C TYR A 390 9.33 -16.67 9.88
N ASP A 391 9.83 -17.15 11.02
CA ASP A 391 9.08 -17.34 12.24
C ASP A 391 9.46 -16.26 13.26
N LEU A 392 8.41 -15.61 13.78
CA LEU A 392 8.37 -14.53 14.76
C LEU A 392 8.79 -13.10 14.33
N ASN A 393 7.75 -12.29 14.08
CA ASN A 393 7.64 -10.89 14.48
C ASN A 393 8.83 -9.96 14.14
N HIS A 394 8.68 -9.18 13.07
CA HIS A 394 9.35 -7.86 12.95
C HIS A 394 9.14 -7.00 14.23
N ALA A 395 8.07 -7.25 14.99
CA ALA A 395 7.81 -6.64 16.29
C ALA A 395 8.79 -7.04 17.43
N HIS A 396 9.60 -8.09 17.30
CA HIS A 396 10.56 -8.54 18.32
C HIS A 396 11.98 -8.00 18.12
N ALA A 397 12.42 -7.80 16.87
CA ALA A 397 13.69 -7.13 16.58
C ALA A 397 13.65 -5.63 16.99
N LEU A 398 12.49 -4.98 16.81
CA LEU A 398 12.23 -3.61 17.31
C LEU A 398 12.14 -3.52 18.85
N ARG A 399 11.80 -4.61 19.55
CA ARG A 399 11.80 -4.67 21.04
C ARG A 399 13.20 -4.63 21.64
N ALA A 400 14.22 -5.07 20.90
CA ALA A 400 15.58 -5.20 21.41
C ALA A 400 16.43 -3.92 21.23
N LEU A 401 15.98 -2.96 20.41
CA LEU A 401 16.79 -1.83 19.97
C LEU A 401 16.42 -0.47 20.59
N LEU A 402 15.37 -0.35 21.41
CA LEU A 402 14.94 0.95 21.97
C LEU A 402 14.45 0.84 23.44
N PRO A 403 14.99 1.65 24.36
CA PRO A 403 14.56 1.68 25.75
C PRO A 403 13.38 2.65 25.89
N GLU A 404 12.16 2.12 25.91
CA GLU A 404 11.00 2.58 26.71
C GLU A 404 9.66 2.16 26.08
N ARG A 405 8.80 1.59 26.92
CA ARG A 405 7.55 0.90 26.55
C ARG A 405 6.40 1.87 26.18
N GLU A 406 6.53 3.16 26.49
CA GLU A 406 5.48 4.16 26.31
C GLU A 406 5.51 4.83 24.91
N GLN A 407 6.68 4.94 24.25
CA GLN A 407 6.78 5.52 22.90
C GLN A 407 6.29 4.56 21.79
N LEU A 408 6.28 3.25 22.05
CA LEU A 408 5.81 2.19 21.13
C LEU A 408 4.29 2.18 20.88
N LYS A 409 3.48 2.92 21.65
CA LYS A 409 2.03 3.01 21.43
C LYS A 409 1.67 3.94 20.27
N ALA A 410 2.59 4.79 19.81
CA ALA A 410 2.36 5.78 18.75
C ALA A 410 2.89 5.38 17.36
N LEU A 411 3.76 4.37 17.26
CA LEU A 411 4.45 3.99 16.02
C LEU A 411 4.43 2.47 15.79
N ARG A 412 3.26 1.94 15.39
CA ARG A 412 3.16 0.61 14.78
C ARG A 412 2.62 0.70 13.34
N PRO A 413 3.45 0.96 12.33
CA PRO A 413 3.21 0.44 11.00
C PRO A 413 4.08 -0.81 10.83
N GLU A 414 3.48 -2.00 10.77
CA GLU A 414 4.00 -3.19 10.03
C GLU A 414 3.36 -4.49 10.53
N LEU A 415 2.19 -4.78 9.95
CA LEU A 415 1.78 -6.13 9.59
C LEU A 415 0.98 -5.97 8.29
N GLY A 416 1.61 -6.19 7.13
CA GLY A 416 0.89 -6.43 5.87
C GLY A 416 -0.04 -5.32 5.35
N LEU A 417 0.24 -4.04 5.65
CA LEU A 417 -0.37 -2.90 4.95
C LEU A 417 0.23 -2.79 3.56
N TYR A 418 -0.20 -3.66 2.65
CA TYR A 418 -0.10 -3.36 1.24
C TYR A 418 -1.18 -2.30 0.95
N TYR A 419 -0.83 -1.03 1.09
CA TYR A 419 -1.55 0.03 0.42
C TYR A 419 -1.65 -0.28 -1.07
N PHE A 420 -2.64 0.27 -1.77
CA PHE A 420 -2.69 0.25 -3.22
C PHE A 420 -1.38 0.80 -3.80
N VAL A 421 -0.46 -0.10 -4.15
CA VAL A 421 0.74 0.24 -4.89
C VAL A 421 0.29 0.47 -6.32
N HIS A 422 0.09 1.73 -6.69
CA HIS A 422 0.05 2.10 -8.10
C HIS A 422 1.46 1.97 -8.65
N VAL A 423 1.74 0.83 -9.27
CA VAL A 423 2.95 0.61 -10.05
C VAL A 423 2.81 1.42 -11.33
N ALA A 424 3.48 2.57 -11.40
CA ALA A 424 3.83 3.18 -12.67
C ALA A 424 5.30 2.83 -12.94
N GLY A 425 5.53 1.91 -13.88
CA GLY A 425 6.88 1.70 -14.42
C GLY A 425 7.14 2.74 -15.49
N ALA A 426 8.18 3.55 -15.31
CA ALA A 426 8.78 4.25 -16.43
C ALA A 426 9.59 3.22 -17.22
N HIS A 427 9.02 2.66 -18.30
CA HIS A 427 9.85 2.02 -19.30
C HIS A 427 10.56 3.13 -20.07
N GLU A 428 11.77 3.48 -19.62
CA GLU A 428 12.74 4.12 -20.51
C GLU A 428 13.05 3.10 -21.60
N ALA A 429 12.50 3.33 -22.79
CA ALA A 429 12.96 2.65 -23.99
C ALA A 429 14.41 3.10 -24.21
N SER A 430 15.36 2.26 -23.81
CA SER A 430 16.73 2.34 -24.29
C SER A 430 16.67 2.24 -25.82
N ALA A 431 16.82 3.38 -26.49
CA ALA A 431 17.02 3.44 -27.93
C ALA A 431 18.33 2.69 -28.27
N PRO A 432 18.38 2.00 -29.43
CA PRO A 432 19.49 1.11 -29.79
C PRO A 432 20.83 1.81 -29.95
#